data_AF-A0A6P0DQN7-F1
#
_entry.id   AF-A0A6P0DQN7-F1
#
_cell.length_a   1.000
_cell.length_b   1.000
_cell.length_c   1.000
_cell.angle_alpha   90.00
_cell.angle_beta   90.00
_cell.angle_gamma   90.00
#
_symmetry.space_group_name_H-M   'P 1'
#
loop_
_entity.id
_entity.type
_entity.pdbx_description
1 polymer ?
#
loop_
_entity_poly.entity_id
_entity_poly.type
_entity_poly.pdbx_seq_one_letter_code
_entity_poly.pdbx_strand_id
1 'polypeptide(L)'
;LNAYRTGRIVRRFLEIETYRMMALLALPMARETVSKLSVFDRRLDLLIAHMQSAVKVDKALLSEVTKLSSDVLNFSALARHRFGATKAYAEIVASRTSELREVRVEQRQRIGTFIDRRFQPAVRSVEAAERRLDELAERVSLAGDLLRTTVQVQLEDQNASLLTSMEERARIQV
;
A
#
# COMPACT_ATOMS: atom_id res chain seq x y z
N LEU A 1 -39.72 21.84 15.51
CA LEU A 1 -39.47 20.61 14.71
C LEU A 1 -40.52 19.57 15.11
N ASN A 2 -41.19 18.90 14.17
CA ASN A 2 -42.01 17.71 14.51
C ASN A 2 -41.09 16.61 15.06
N ALA A 3 -41.52 15.84 16.06
CA ALA A 3 -40.77 14.77 16.73
C ALA A 3 -40.02 13.84 15.76
N TYR A 4 -40.63 13.49 14.61
CA TYR A 4 -39.99 12.68 13.58
C TYR A 4 -38.75 13.34 12.95
N ARG A 5 -38.78 14.66 12.73
CA ARG A 5 -37.61 15.41 12.22
C ARG A 5 -36.50 15.49 13.25
N THR A 6 -36.84 15.68 14.52
CA THR A 6 -35.87 15.68 15.63
C THR A 6 -35.19 14.32 15.75
N GLY A 7 -35.95 13.22 15.73
CA GLY A 7 -35.40 11.86 15.79
C GLY A 7 -34.39 11.56 14.66
N ARG A 8 -34.69 11.99 13.42
CA ARG A 8 -33.75 11.83 12.30
C ARG A 8 -32.46 12.63 12.47
N ILE A 9 -32.54 13.84 13.01
CA ILE A 9 -31.36 14.67 13.29
C ILE A 9 -30.49 14.02 14.38
N VAL A 10 -31.11 13.57 15.48
CA VAL A 10 -30.39 12.87 16.56
C VAL A 10 -29.71 11.60 16.01
N ARG A 11 -30.44 10.79 15.24
CA ARG A 11 -29.88 9.59 14.61
C ARG A 11 -28.67 9.92 13.73
N ARG A 12 -28.71 10.99 12.94
CA ARG A 12 -27.57 11.39 12.10
C ARG A 12 -26.36 11.78 12.92
N PHE A 13 -26.53 12.48 14.04
CA PHE A 13 -25.41 12.78 14.94
C PHE A 13 -24.78 11.51 15.52
N LEU A 14 -25.61 10.55 15.94
CA LEU A 14 -25.11 9.26 16.44
C LEU A 14 -24.38 8.47 15.36
N GLU A 15 -24.90 8.44 14.13
CA GLU A 15 -24.25 7.79 13.00
C GLU A 15 -22.91 8.47 12.67
N ILE A 16 -22.86 9.80 12.57
CA ILE A 16 -21.61 10.55 12.36
C ILE A 16 -20.57 10.16 13.40
N GLU A 17 -20.91 10.19 14.68
CA GLU A 17 -19.93 9.91 15.74
C GLU A 17 -19.50 8.43 15.74
N THR A 18 -20.44 7.51 15.54
CA THR A 18 -20.15 6.07 15.47
C THR A 18 -19.20 5.75 14.32
N TYR A 19 -19.53 6.20 13.11
CA TYR A 19 -18.70 5.94 11.94
C TYR A 19 -17.36 6.68 11.99
N ARG A 20 -17.33 7.90 12.56
CA ARG A 20 -16.08 8.62 12.82
C ARG A 20 -15.16 7.84 13.74
N MET A 21 -15.68 7.29 14.84
CA MET A 21 -14.89 6.45 15.75
C MET A 21 -14.40 5.17 15.08
N MET A 22 -15.25 4.47 14.31
CA MET A 22 -14.85 3.25 13.61
C MET A 22 -13.77 3.48 12.55
N ALA A 23 -13.86 4.59 11.81
CA ALA A 23 -12.82 5.01 10.87
C ALA A 23 -11.47 5.27 11.57
N LEU A 24 -11.50 5.88 12.76
CA LEU A 24 -10.27 6.22 13.50
C LEU A 24 -9.52 4.99 14.06
N LEU A 25 -10.14 3.80 14.08
CA LEU A 25 -9.47 2.57 14.52
C LEU A 25 -8.29 2.16 13.63
N ALA A 26 -8.20 2.70 12.40
CA ALA A 26 -7.08 2.44 11.50
C ALA A 26 -5.82 3.26 11.79
N LEU A 27 -5.91 4.32 12.62
CA LEU A 27 -4.77 5.23 12.85
C LEU A 27 -3.52 4.55 13.43
N PRO A 28 -3.60 3.66 14.43
CA PRO A 28 -2.42 2.95 14.93
C PRO A 28 -1.78 2.10 13.84
N MET A 29 -2.60 1.40 13.04
CA MET A 29 -2.15 0.58 11.92
C MET A 29 -1.47 1.43 10.84
N ALA A 30 -2.03 2.59 10.48
CA ALA A 30 -1.40 3.50 9.52
C ALA A 30 -0.01 3.97 9.98
N ARG A 31 0.17 4.25 11.27
CA ARG A 31 1.48 4.60 11.84
C ARG A 31 2.47 3.42 11.76
N GLU A 32 2.01 2.23 12.10
CA GLU A 32 2.82 1.01 11.98
C GLU A 32 3.21 0.74 10.52
N THR A 33 2.28 0.88 9.58
CA THR A 33 2.52 0.81 8.14
C THR A 33 3.63 1.74 7.72
N VAL A 34 3.56 3.02 8.06
CA VAL A 34 4.62 3.98 7.70
C VAL A 34 5.98 3.57 8.28
N SER A 35 6.03 3.03 9.50
CA SER A 35 7.28 2.52 10.08
C SER A 35 7.80 1.30 9.32
N LYS A 36 6.95 0.32 9.01
CA LYS A 36 7.32 -0.91 8.29
C LYS A 36 7.76 -0.63 6.86
N LEU A 37 7.12 0.32 6.19
CA LEU A 37 7.50 0.76 4.84
C LEU A 37 8.96 1.18 4.77
N SER A 38 9.44 1.95 5.75
CA SER A 38 10.86 2.37 5.78
C SER A 38 11.85 1.20 5.85
N VAL A 39 11.47 0.09 6.48
CA VAL A 39 12.28 -1.13 6.58
C VAL A 39 12.27 -1.87 5.23
N PHE A 40 11.10 -1.99 4.61
CA PHE A 40 10.98 -2.64 3.30
C PHE A 40 11.65 -1.83 2.18
N ASP A 41 11.49 -0.51 2.15
CA ASP A 41 12.17 0.39 1.22
C ASP A 41 13.69 0.19 1.30
N ARG A 42 14.26 0.21 2.50
CA ARG A 42 15.70 -0.01 2.69
C ARG A 42 16.15 -1.38 2.21
N ARG A 43 15.37 -2.43 2.48
CA ARG A 43 15.68 -3.79 2.01
C ARG A 43 15.61 -3.87 0.49
N LEU A 44 14.62 -3.23 -0.14
CA LEU A 44 14.50 -3.15 -1.59
C LEU A 44 15.72 -2.44 -2.20
N ASP A 45 16.10 -1.28 -1.66
CA ASP A 45 17.23 -0.50 -2.16
C ASP A 45 18.54 -1.29 -2.11
N LEU A 46 18.77 -2.05 -1.02
CA LEU A 46 19.93 -2.95 -0.89
C LEU A 46 19.91 -4.08 -1.93
N LEU A 47 18.75 -4.66 -2.20
CA LEU A 47 18.61 -5.74 -3.20
C LEU A 47 18.82 -5.21 -4.63
N ILE A 48 18.30 -4.02 -4.94
CA ILE A 48 18.53 -3.36 -6.23
C ILE A 48 20.03 -3.03 -6.40
N ALA A 49 20.69 -2.50 -5.37
CA ALA A 49 22.12 -2.22 -5.41
C ALA A 49 22.95 -3.50 -5.60
N HIS A 50 22.59 -4.59 -4.91
CA HIS A 50 23.24 -5.89 -5.09
C HIS A 50 23.08 -6.38 -6.54
N MET A 51 21.86 -6.30 -7.10
CA MET A 51 21.57 -6.69 -8.48
C MET A 51 22.41 -5.90 -9.50
N GLN A 52 22.66 -4.61 -9.26
CA GLN A 52 23.50 -3.78 -10.14
C GLN A 52 25.00 -4.07 -10.03
N SER A 53 25.47 -4.45 -8.84
CA SER A 53 26.89 -4.74 -8.59
C SER A 53 27.31 -6.17 -8.94
N ALA A 54 26.36 -7.09 -9.02
CA ALA A 54 26.64 -8.51 -9.19
C ALA A 54 27.04 -8.84 -10.63
N VAL A 55 28.20 -9.49 -10.79
CA VAL A 55 28.66 -10.01 -12.09
C VAL A 55 27.75 -11.14 -12.59
N LYS A 56 27.21 -11.94 -11.66
CA LYS A 56 26.16 -12.94 -11.91
C LYS A 56 25.11 -12.88 -10.82
N VAL A 57 23.85 -13.04 -11.21
CA VAL A 57 22.74 -13.13 -10.26
C VAL A 57 22.70 -14.55 -9.72
N ASP A 58 22.78 -14.70 -8.41
CA ASP A 58 22.69 -16.00 -7.76
C ASP A 58 21.26 -16.31 -7.28
N LYS A 59 21.05 -17.57 -6.88
CA LYS A 59 19.76 -18.03 -6.33
C LYS A 59 19.42 -17.35 -5.01
N ALA A 60 20.41 -16.85 -4.26
CA ALA A 60 20.20 -16.20 -2.98
C ALA A 60 19.50 -14.84 -3.18
N LEU A 61 19.94 -14.05 -4.15
CA LEU A 61 19.30 -12.78 -4.51
C LEU A 61 17.84 -12.98 -4.94
N LEU A 62 17.56 -14.01 -5.74
CA LEU A 62 16.19 -14.36 -6.12
C LEU A 62 15.32 -14.74 -4.92
N SER A 63 15.86 -15.54 -4.00
CA SER A 63 15.16 -15.90 -2.77
C SER A 63 14.84 -14.68 -1.91
N GLU A 64 15.78 -13.74 -1.77
CA GLU A 64 15.60 -12.52 -0.98
C GLU A 64 14.55 -11.58 -1.58
N VAL A 65 14.56 -11.35 -2.89
CA VAL A 65 13.53 -10.53 -3.57
C VAL A 65 12.15 -11.19 -3.48
N THR A 66 12.08 -12.51 -3.67
CA THR A 66 10.82 -13.28 -3.52
C THR A 66 10.26 -13.18 -2.11
N LYS A 67 11.13 -13.27 -1.10
CA LYS A 67 10.76 -13.12 0.31
C LYS A 67 10.27 -11.71 0.61
N LEU A 68 10.97 -10.67 0.15
CA LEU A 68 10.52 -9.29 0.31
C LEU A 68 9.14 -9.07 -0.35
N SER A 69 8.93 -9.61 -1.55
CA SER A 69 7.63 -9.54 -2.24
C SER A 69 6.51 -10.19 -1.41
N SER A 70 6.76 -11.38 -0.87
CA SER A 70 5.80 -12.07 -0.02
C SER A 70 5.51 -11.32 1.29
N ASP A 71 6.54 -10.76 1.94
CA ASP A 71 6.41 -9.95 3.15
C ASP A 71 5.53 -8.71 2.90
N VAL A 72 5.77 -8.00 1.77
CA VAL A 72 5.00 -6.81 1.39
C VAL A 72 3.55 -7.16 1.01
N LEU A 73 3.34 -8.23 0.26
CA LEU A 73 1.99 -8.70 -0.11
C LEU A 73 1.16 -9.07 1.13
N ASN A 74 1.75 -9.84 2.05
CA ASN A 74 1.07 -10.21 3.29
C ASN A 74 0.73 -8.99 4.14
N PHE A 75 1.67 -8.05 4.26
CA PHE A 75 1.44 -6.81 5.00
C PHE A 75 0.36 -5.93 4.36
N SER A 76 0.37 -5.82 3.03
CA SER A 76 -0.65 -5.08 2.26
C SER A 76 -2.04 -5.68 2.43
N ALA A 77 -2.17 -7.01 2.36
CA ALA A 77 -3.44 -7.69 2.55
C ALA A 77 -4.06 -7.39 3.93
N LEU A 78 -3.24 -7.37 4.99
CA LEU A 78 -3.69 -7.05 6.35
C LEU A 78 -4.14 -5.58 6.48
N ALA A 79 -3.37 -4.65 5.90
CA ALA A 79 -3.65 -3.22 5.98
C ALA A 79 -4.90 -2.82 5.17
N ARG A 80 -5.04 -3.35 3.96
CA ARG A 80 -6.09 -2.99 3.00
C ARG A 80 -7.50 -3.18 3.52
N HIS A 81 -7.77 -4.25 4.28
CA HIS A 81 -9.10 -4.46 4.87
C HIS A 81 -9.51 -3.31 5.80
N ARG A 82 -8.59 -2.86 6.66
CA ARG A 82 -8.86 -1.80 7.64
C ARG A 82 -8.85 -0.41 7.01
N PHE A 83 -7.98 -0.17 6.04
CA PHE A 83 -7.92 1.10 5.31
C PHE A 83 -9.16 1.28 4.42
N GLY A 84 -9.59 0.23 3.71
CA GLY A 84 -10.84 0.23 2.96
C GLY A 84 -12.07 0.51 3.85
N ALA A 85 -12.13 -0.09 5.05
CA ALA A 85 -13.19 0.23 6.01
C ALA A 85 -13.17 1.71 6.45
N THR A 86 -11.97 2.28 6.64
CA THR A 86 -11.83 3.70 7.00
C THR A 86 -12.39 4.61 5.92
N LYS A 87 -12.08 4.33 4.65
CA LYS A 87 -12.61 5.09 3.50
C LYS A 87 -14.13 5.00 3.43
N ALA A 88 -14.70 3.79 3.53
CA ALA A 88 -16.15 3.60 3.52
C ALA A 88 -16.85 4.34 4.68
N TYR A 89 -16.30 4.27 5.89
CA TYR A 89 -16.85 5.00 7.03
C TYR A 89 -16.69 6.51 6.89
N ALA A 90 -15.60 7.00 6.32
CA ALA A 90 -15.40 8.42 6.05
C ALA A 90 -16.45 8.97 5.06
N GLU A 91 -16.78 8.19 4.02
CA GLU A 91 -17.86 8.53 3.08
C GLU A 91 -19.22 8.61 3.77
N ILE A 92 -19.52 7.69 4.71
CA ILE A 92 -20.76 7.76 5.50
C ILE A 92 -20.78 9.02 6.37
N VAL A 93 -19.68 9.35 7.05
CA VAL A 93 -19.57 10.58 7.87
C VAL A 93 -19.83 11.82 7.00
N ALA A 94 -19.20 11.91 5.82
CA ALA A 94 -19.40 13.01 4.89
C ALA A 94 -20.86 13.11 4.41
N SER A 95 -21.45 11.97 4.04
CA SER A 95 -22.85 11.89 3.61
C SER A 95 -23.81 12.37 4.71
N ARG A 96 -23.67 11.84 5.93
CA ARG A 96 -24.53 12.23 7.07
C ARG A 96 -24.35 13.68 7.48
N THR A 97 -23.12 14.20 7.40
CA THR A 97 -22.84 15.63 7.63
C THR A 97 -23.54 16.50 6.59
N SER A 98 -23.49 16.13 5.31
CA SER A 98 -24.18 16.87 4.24
C SER A 98 -25.71 16.85 4.41
N GLU A 99 -26.23 15.71 4.87
CA GLU A 99 -27.66 15.49 5.10
C GLU A 99 -28.24 16.32 6.24
N LEU A 100 -27.41 16.79 7.19
CA LEU A 100 -27.82 17.75 8.21
C LEU A 100 -28.33 19.06 7.60
N ARG A 101 -27.94 19.37 6.35
CA ARG A 101 -28.31 20.60 5.62
C ARG A 101 -28.04 21.84 6.45
N GLU A 102 -26.84 21.89 7.04
CA GLU A 102 -26.44 22.95 7.94
C GLU A 102 -26.39 24.30 7.22
N VAL A 103 -27.13 25.26 7.76
CA VAL A 103 -27.03 26.67 7.40
C VAL A 103 -26.19 27.40 8.46
N ARG A 104 -25.52 28.46 8.05
CA ARG A 104 -24.80 29.31 8.99
C ARG A 104 -25.83 30.07 9.84
N VAL A 105 -25.66 30.03 11.16
CA VAL A 105 -26.49 30.80 12.09
C VAL A 105 -25.64 31.95 12.60
N GLU A 106 -25.99 33.17 12.19
CA GLU A 106 -25.22 34.38 12.50
C GLU A 106 -23.73 34.21 12.14
N GLN A 107 -22.83 34.51 13.08
CA GLN A 107 -21.39 34.34 12.92
C GLN A 107 -20.89 32.96 13.39
N ARG A 108 -21.77 32.06 13.83
CA ARG A 108 -21.40 30.74 14.35
C ARG A 108 -21.05 29.76 13.24
N GLN A 109 -20.12 28.86 13.54
CA GLN A 109 -19.61 27.87 12.59
C GLN A 109 -20.45 26.59 12.61
N ARG A 110 -20.56 25.93 11.46
CA ARG A 110 -21.31 24.68 11.27
C ARG A 110 -20.60 23.50 11.93
N ILE A 111 -21.32 22.52 12.47
CA ILE A 111 -20.71 21.36 13.14
C ILE A 111 -19.84 20.57 12.17
N GLY A 112 -20.25 20.46 10.90
CA GLY A 112 -19.50 19.77 9.86
C GLY A 112 -18.10 20.34 9.69
N THR A 113 -17.91 21.64 9.86
CA THR A 113 -16.57 22.25 9.77
C THR A 113 -15.65 21.81 10.91
N PHE A 114 -16.19 21.61 12.12
CA PHE A 114 -15.41 21.09 13.24
C PHE A 114 -15.09 19.60 13.05
N ILE A 115 -16.08 18.81 12.59
CA ILE A 115 -15.91 17.40 12.27
C ILE A 115 -14.82 17.24 11.22
N ASP A 116 -14.92 17.96 10.09
CA ASP A 116 -13.94 17.87 9.00
C ASP A 116 -12.52 18.22 9.46
N ARG A 117 -12.36 19.34 10.17
CA ARG A 117 -11.04 19.77 10.67
C ARG A 117 -10.39 18.75 11.59
N ARG A 118 -11.18 18.02 12.39
CA ARG A 118 -10.67 17.03 13.34
C ARG A 118 -10.52 15.63 12.72
N PHE A 119 -11.35 15.30 11.74
CA PHE A 119 -11.46 13.95 11.19
C PHE A 119 -10.66 13.74 9.91
N GLN A 120 -10.70 14.71 8.98
CA GLN A 120 -10.04 14.59 7.68
C GLN A 120 -8.52 14.36 7.76
N PRO A 121 -7.76 14.97 8.69
CA PRO A 121 -6.33 14.68 8.82
C PRO A 121 -6.04 13.21 9.10
N ALA A 122 -6.91 12.54 9.88
CA ALA A 122 -6.74 11.11 10.19
C ALA A 122 -7.02 10.23 8.97
N VAL A 123 -8.11 10.51 8.23
CA VAL A 123 -8.45 9.80 6.99
C VAL A 123 -7.32 9.95 5.96
N ARG A 124 -6.82 11.17 5.75
CA ARG A 124 -5.71 11.45 4.84
C ARG A 124 -4.40 10.75 5.25
N SER A 125 -4.17 10.56 6.55
CA SER A 125 -3.01 9.81 7.04
C SER A 125 -3.09 8.34 6.67
N VAL A 126 -4.29 7.75 6.76
CA VAL A 126 -4.56 6.37 6.34
C VAL A 126 -4.40 6.23 4.82
N GLU A 127 -5.00 7.13 4.04
CA GLU A 127 -4.87 7.16 2.57
C GLU A 127 -3.41 7.34 2.11
N ALA A 128 -2.63 8.15 2.80
CA ALA A 128 -1.22 8.33 2.49
C ALA A 128 -0.39 7.07 2.81
N ALA A 129 -0.70 6.37 3.90
CA ALA A 129 -0.04 5.11 4.24
C ALA A 129 -0.38 4.00 3.22
N GLU A 130 -1.65 3.92 2.79
CA GLU A 130 -2.11 2.98 1.76
C GLU A 130 -1.39 3.23 0.42
N ARG A 131 -1.38 4.48 -0.07
CA ARG A 131 -0.70 4.82 -1.33
C ARG A 131 0.77 4.45 -1.33
N ARG A 132 1.51 4.76 -0.25
CA ARG A 132 2.93 4.41 -0.15
C ARG A 132 3.17 2.89 -0.10
N LEU A 133 2.22 2.13 0.45
CA LEU A 133 2.29 0.68 0.46
C LEU A 133 2.04 0.07 -0.92
N ASP A 134 1.10 0.62 -1.68
CA ASP A 134 0.86 0.22 -3.06
C ASP A 134 2.07 0.58 -3.95
N GLU A 135 2.62 1.80 -3.83
CA GLU A 135 3.84 2.23 -4.54
C GLU A 135 5.04 1.31 -4.26
N LEU A 136 5.24 0.90 -2.99
CA LEU A 136 6.30 -0.05 -2.63
C LEU A 136 6.03 -1.43 -3.26
N ALA A 137 4.79 -1.93 -3.21
CA ALA A 137 4.45 -3.22 -3.78
C ALA A 137 4.74 -3.27 -5.29
N GLU A 138 4.42 -2.20 -6.03
CA GLU A 138 4.75 -2.06 -7.44
C GLU A 138 6.27 -2.09 -7.68
N ARG A 139 7.05 -1.33 -6.90
CA ARG A 139 8.52 -1.31 -7.01
C ARG A 139 9.14 -2.68 -6.71
N VAL A 140 8.64 -3.41 -5.72
CA VAL A 140 9.10 -4.76 -5.40
C VAL A 140 8.75 -5.75 -6.51
N SER A 141 7.55 -5.65 -7.10
CA SER A 141 7.16 -6.46 -8.26
C SER A 141 8.11 -6.24 -9.44
N LEU A 142 8.37 -4.96 -9.78
CA LEU A 142 9.29 -4.60 -10.86
C LEU A 142 10.70 -5.15 -10.62
N ALA A 143 11.21 -5.06 -9.39
CA ALA A 143 12.52 -5.62 -9.04
C ALA A 143 12.54 -7.15 -9.24
N GLY A 144 11.47 -7.85 -8.88
CA GLY A 144 11.31 -9.28 -9.14
C GLY A 144 11.31 -9.63 -10.62
N ASP A 145 10.63 -8.84 -11.44
CA ASP A 145 10.57 -9.03 -12.89
C ASP A 145 11.94 -8.79 -13.54
N LEU A 146 12.62 -7.70 -13.19
CA LEU A 146 13.98 -7.41 -13.68
C LEU A 146 14.97 -8.51 -13.31
N LEU A 147 14.87 -9.03 -12.08
CA LEU A 147 15.73 -10.12 -11.62
C LEU A 147 15.49 -11.40 -12.42
N ARG A 148 14.22 -11.75 -12.68
CA ARG A 148 13.85 -12.90 -13.50
C ARG A 148 14.41 -12.77 -14.92
N THR A 149 14.27 -11.60 -15.54
CA THR A 149 14.85 -11.33 -16.88
C THR A 149 16.37 -11.47 -16.87
N THR A 150 17.04 -10.96 -15.84
CA THR A 150 18.51 -11.06 -15.73
C THR A 150 18.97 -12.51 -15.60
N VAL A 151 18.29 -13.32 -14.79
CA VAL A 151 18.58 -14.76 -14.66
C VAL A 151 18.36 -15.48 -15.98
N GLN A 152 17.29 -15.17 -16.71
CA GLN A 152 16.99 -15.78 -18.00
C GLN A 152 18.11 -15.51 -19.03
N VAL A 153 18.56 -14.26 -19.16
CA VAL A 153 19.68 -13.89 -20.05
C VAL A 153 20.97 -14.61 -19.65
N GLN A 154 21.28 -14.70 -18.35
CA GLN A 154 22.47 -15.41 -17.88
C GLN A 154 22.44 -16.93 -18.15
N LEU A 155 21.25 -17.53 -18.19
CA LEU A 155 21.08 -18.94 -18.57
C LEU A 155 21.25 -19.13 -20.08
N GLU A 156 20.73 -18.20 -20.89
CA GLU A 156 20.91 -18.21 -22.34
C GLU A 156 22.38 -18.07 -22.75
N ASP A 157 23.12 -17.13 -22.14
CA ASP A 157 24.57 -16.97 -22.37
C ASP A 157 25.36 -18.23 -21.97
N GLN A 158 24.99 -18.87 -20.85
CA GLN A 158 25.61 -20.13 -20.43
C GLN A 158 25.33 -21.27 -21.40
N ASN A 159 24.10 -21.38 -21.88
CA ASN A 159 23.73 -22.40 -22.87
C ASN A 159 24.46 -22.19 -24.20
N ALA A 160 24.55 -20.94 -24.68
CA ALA A 160 25.30 -20.61 -25.88
C ALA A 160 26.79 -21.00 -25.75
N SER A 161 27.43 -20.64 -24.63
CA SER A 161 28.83 -21.02 -24.38
C SER A 161 29.05 -22.53 -24.31
N LEU A 162 28.13 -23.27 -23.70
CA LEU A 162 28.17 -24.74 -23.66
C LEU A 162 28.09 -25.34 -25.07
N LEU A 163 27.15 -24.88 -25.89
CA LEU A 163 26.99 -25.32 -27.28
C LEU A 163 28.25 -25.06 -28.11
N THR A 164 28.83 -23.85 -28.03
CA THR A 164 30.09 -23.54 -28.72
C THR A 164 31.23 -24.47 -28.28
N SER A 165 31.33 -24.76 -26.97
CA SER A 165 32.36 -25.70 -26.46
C SER A 165 32.15 -27.15 -26.91
N MET A 166 30.90 -27.54 -27.19
CA MET A 166 30.56 -28.86 -27.71
C MET A 166 30.89 -28.96 -29.19
N GLU A 167 30.56 -27.94 -29.98
CA GLU A 167 30.92 -27.85 -31.40
C GLU A 167 32.43 -27.91 -31.61
N GLU A 168 33.21 -27.19 -30.80
CA GLU A 168 34.67 -27.20 -30.90
C GLU A 168 35.25 -28.58 -30.57
N ARG A 169 34.73 -29.24 -29.52
CA ARG A 169 35.15 -30.59 -29.14
C ARG A 169 34.78 -31.63 -30.19
N ALA A 170 33.60 -31.53 -30.80
CA ALA A 170 33.19 -32.40 -31.89
C ALA A 170 34.08 -32.23 -33.12
N ARG A 171 34.54 -31.00 -33.41
CA ARG A 171 35.45 -30.70 -34.53
C ARG A 171 36.86 -31.29 -34.36
N ILE A 172 37.32 -31.49 -33.13
CA ILE A 172 38.63 -32.10 -32.80
C ILE A 172 38.57 -33.64 -32.86
N GLN A 173 37.38 -34.24 -32.77
CA GLN A 173 37.18 -35.68 -32.77
C GLN A 173 36.89 -36.29 -34.17
N VAL A 174 36.93 -35.46 -35.22
CA VAL A 174 36.85 -35.85 -36.64
C VAL A 174 38.21 -35.63 -37.28
#